data_AF-A0AAW4VZ87-F1
#
_entry.id   AF-A0AAW4VZ87-F1
#
_cell.length_a   1.000
_cell.length_b   1.000
_cell.length_c   1.000
_cell.angle_alpha   90.00
_cell.angle_beta   90.00
_cell.angle_gamma   90.00
#
_symmetry.space_group_name_H-M   'P 1'
#
loop_
_entity.id
_entity.type
_entity.pdbx_description
1 polymer ?
#
loop_
_entity_poly.entity_id
_entity_poly.type
_entity_poly.pdbx_seq_one_letter_code
_entity_poly.pdbx_strand_id
1 'polypeptide(L)'
;MKAKKLIAAGIAASMSLLTLAGCGTAGNTGNSGGDTAKEDTVKEDTAKKDTDEEDTGSVYFLNFKSELSAEWEEVAGSFTKETGINMKVVTAGSGTYEQTLKSELSKKEMPTLFNVNGPIGYQTWKDYCADLKDSQIYEWLTDKDMAITDGDGVYAIPYAVEGYGIIYNDAIMKKYFALPDKAVDISDTKEIKNFDTLKTVVEDMTKHKDDLGIQGVFGSTSFAPGEDWRWQTHLMNLPIYYEYKDDDVDNLDEIKFTYNKNFKNIFDLYLNNSCTEPTMVGAKNVEESMAEFAMGDVAMIQNGNWGWAMIYDLDGNVVKEDDIKFLPIYTGVEGEEKQGLCVGTENYICVNSKANEADQKASQKFLEWLFNSDSGKAYCNGILGMIPPFTTFGEDERPDNPLVQDMLTYMNDDSLYTVNWDFATFPSQEFKNQLGSYLLEYAQGSMEWDDVVKKTIDCWASEKALIAQ
;
A
#
# COMPACT_ATOMS: atom_id res chain seq x y z
N MET A 1 23.04 16.38 30.09
CA MET A 1 22.61 15.49 31.20
C MET A 1 21.21 15.01 30.84
N LYS A 2 20.88 13.73 30.62
CA LYS A 2 21.52 12.44 30.95
C LYS A 2 21.30 11.41 29.82
N ALA A 3 22.38 10.68 29.53
CA ALA A 3 22.51 9.30 29.02
C ALA A 3 21.61 8.78 27.86
N LYS A 4 22.15 8.85 26.63
CA LYS A 4 21.96 7.78 25.63
C LYS A 4 22.87 6.59 26.03
N LYS A 5 22.33 5.39 26.19
CA LYS A 5 23.06 4.10 26.18
C LYS A 5 22.72 3.44 24.83
N LEU A 6 23.63 3.35 23.86
CA LEU A 6 24.67 2.32 23.69
C LEU A 6 24.17 0.90 23.94
N ILE A 7 23.75 0.22 22.86
CA ILE A 7 24.08 -1.19 22.59
C ILE A 7 24.48 -1.30 21.12
N ALA A 8 25.78 -1.46 20.89
CA ALA A 8 26.36 -1.94 19.64
C ALA A 8 27.45 -2.94 20.02
N ALA A 9 27.29 -4.19 19.57
CA ALA A 9 28.28 -5.25 19.37
C ALA A 9 27.47 -6.56 19.26
N GLY A 10 27.55 -7.39 18.22
CA GLY A 10 28.40 -7.43 17.05
C GLY A 10 28.41 -8.90 16.59
N ILE A 11 28.14 -9.17 15.30
CA ILE A 11 28.49 -10.45 14.69
C ILE A 11 29.10 -10.13 13.33
N ALA A 12 30.42 -10.24 13.28
CA ALA A 12 31.19 -10.23 12.05
C ALA A 12 31.26 -11.66 11.48
N ALA A 13 31.00 -11.75 10.18
CA ALA A 13 31.64 -12.61 9.19
C ALA A 13 31.71 -14.13 9.43
N SER A 14 30.93 -14.85 8.63
CA SER A 14 31.46 -15.99 7.87
C SER A 14 30.57 -16.31 6.66
N MET A 15 30.80 -15.58 5.56
CA MET A 15 30.57 -16.09 4.21
C MET A 15 31.69 -17.09 3.89
N SER A 16 31.36 -18.29 3.43
CA SER A 16 32.27 -19.16 2.66
C SER A 16 31.48 -20.22 1.87
N LEU A 17 31.29 -19.94 0.59
CA LEU A 17 31.47 -20.83 -0.57
C LEU A 17 30.71 -22.18 -0.62
N LEU A 18 29.67 -22.19 -1.47
CA LEU A 18 29.29 -23.34 -2.29
C LEU A 18 30.31 -23.54 -3.42
N THR A 19 30.96 -24.70 -3.52
CA THR A 19 31.43 -25.26 -4.80
C THR A 19 31.54 -26.78 -4.79
N LEU A 20 30.82 -27.37 -5.76
CA LEU A 20 31.14 -28.53 -6.62
C LEU A 20 31.37 -29.95 -6.07
N ALA A 21 30.44 -30.81 -6.52
CA ALA A 21 30.58 -32.16 -7.07
C ALA A 21 31.98 -32.76 -7.29
N GLY A 22 32.11 -34.06 -7.02
CA GLY A 22 33.20 -34.88 -7.56
C GLY A 22 33.21 -36.32 -7.06
N CYS A 23 33.12 -37.27 -8.00
CA CYS A 23 32.95 -38.71 -7.87
C CYS A 23 34.08 -39.49 -7.15
N GLY A 24 33.75 -40.72 -6.75
CA GLY A 24 34.71 -41.81 -6.48
C GLY A 24 34.01 -43.12 -6.07
N THR A 25 33.35 -43.83 -6.98
CA THR A 25 33.83 -45.06 -7.69
C THR A 25 33.63 -46.39 -6.94
N ALA A 26 32.57 -47.08 -7.38
CA ALA A 26 32.43 -48.51 -7.73
C ALA A 26 33.13 -49.63 -6.92
N GLY A 27 32.28 -50.55 -6.43
CA GLY A 27 32.34 -51.97 -6.83
C GLY A 27 32.66 -52.99 -5.73
N ASN A 28 31.66 -53.76 -5.28
CA ASN A 28 31.45 -55.17 -5.69
C ASN A 28 30.60 -55.98 -4.66
N THR A 29 29.46 -56.50 -5.15
CA THR A 29 28.70 -57.74 -4.83
C THR A 29 28.62 -58.33 -3.41
N GLY A 30 27.40 -58.69 -2.98
CA GLY A 30 27.19 -59.77 -1.99
C GLY A 30 25.82 -59.83 -1.31
N ASN A 31 24.93 -60.65 -1.87
CA ASN A 31 23.54 -60.99 -1.53
C ASN A 31 23.17 -61.38 -0.07
N SER A 32 21.87 -61.16 0.24
CA SER A 32 20.93 -61.88 1.13
C SER A 32 20.91 -61.72 2.66
N GLY A 33 19.69 -61.43 3.16
CA GLY A 33 19.20 -61.89 4.47
C GLY A 33 18.46 -60.80 5.25
N GLY A 34 17.12 -60.83 5.23
CA GLY A 34 16.29 -59.84 5.92
C GLY A 34 16.16 -60.06 7.42
N ASP A 35 15.65 -59.05 8.13
CA ASP A 35 14.59 -59.24 9.12
C ASP A 35 13.89 -57.92 9.50
N THR A 36 12.58 -58.06 9.67
CA THR A 36 11.56 -57.33 10.43
C THR A 36 11.69 -55.88 10.93
N ALA A 37 10.56 -55.20 10.73
CA ALA A 37 10.11 -53.94 11.32
C ALA A 37 10.06 -53.93 12.86
N LYS A 38 10.20 -52.73 13.44
CA LYS A 38 9.64 -52.39 14.76
C LYS A 38 9.09 -50.96 14.74
N GLU A 39 7.82 -50.90 15.15
CA GLU A 39 6.97 -49.73 15.35
C GLU A 39 7.47 -48.77 16.42
N ASP A 40 7.13 -47.50 16.18
CA ASP A 40 7.05 -46.39 17.11
C ASP A 40 6.25 -46.72 18.37
N THR A 41 6.70 -46.18 19.49
CA THR A 41 5.86 -45.96 20.68
C THR A 41 5.99 -44.50 21.09
N VAL A 42 4.98 -43.71 20.71
CA VAL A 42 4.73 -42.35 21.19
C VAL A 42 4.32 -42.45 22.66
N LYS A 43 4.96 -41.65 23.52
CA LYS A 43 4.47 -41.38 24.89
C LYS A 43 3.64 -40.09 24.86
N GLU A 44 2.34 -40.25 25.09
CA GLU A 44 1.48 -39.18 25.59
C GLU A 44 1.95 -38.78 27.00
N ASP A 45 2.16 -37.47 27.20
CA ASP A 45 2.24 -36.88 28.54
C ASP A 45 0.99 -36.03 28.74
N THR A 46 0.00 -36.61 29.40
CA THR A 46 -1.21 -35.93 29.87
C THR A 46 -0.91 -35.25 31.19
N ALA A 47 -0.38 -34.03 31.13
CA ALA A 47 -0.33 -33.12 32.28
C ALA A 47 -1.52 -32.15 32.22
N LYS A 48 -2.58 -32.53 32.92
CA LYS A 48 -3.75 -31.70 33.21
C LYS A 48 -3.30 -30.52 34.07
N LYS A 49 -3.26 -29.32 33.50
CA LYS A 49 -3.07 -28.06 34.23
C LYS A 49 -4.44 -27.44 34.46
N ASP A 50 -5.08 -27.83 35.56
CA ASP A 50 -6.18 -27.07 36.14
C ASP A 50 -5.57 -25.82 36.80
N THR A 51 -5.59 -24.71 36.05
CA THR A 51 -5.56 -23.35 36.58
C THR A 51 -6.54 -22.55 35.73
N ASP A 52 -7.55 -21.96 36.37
CA ASP A 52 -8.45 -20.96 35.81
C ASP A 52 -7.65 -19.72 35.37
N GLU A 53 -6.82 -19.86 34.33
CA GLU A 53 -6.40 -18.73 33.49
C GLU A 53 -7.62 -18.45 32.61
N GLU A 54 -8.26 -17.31 32.86
CA GLU A 54 -9.29 -16.73 32.00
C GLU A 54 -8.77 -16.81 30.55
N ASP A 55 -9.45 -17.56 29.67
CA ASP A 55 -9.02 -17.74 28.28
C ASP A 55 -8.92 -16.36 27.61
N THR A 56 -7.70 -15.84 27.52
CA THR A 56 -7.44 -14.47 27.04
C THR A 56 -7.57 -14.35 25.54
N GLY A 57 -7.75 -15.46 24.82
CA GLY A 57 -7.73 -15.53 23.37
C GLY A 57 -6.37 -15.20 22.77
N SER A 58 -6.35 -15.14 21.44
CA SER A 58 -5.19 -14.78 20.62
C SER A 58 -5.61 -13.94 19.42
N VAL A 59 -4.67 -13.19 18.86
CA VAL A 59 -4.87 -12.40 17.66
C VAL A 59 -4.15 -13.06 16.50
N TYR A 60 -4.88 -13.40 15.44
CA TYR A 60 -4.30 -13.74 14.16
C TYR A 60 -4.70 -12.67 13.14
N PHE A 61 -3.78 -11.76 12.85
CA PHE A 61 -3.95 -10.69 11.87
C PHE A 61 -3.42 -11.10 10.50
N LEU A 62 -4.27 -11.01 9.47
CA LEU A 62 -3.83 -11.08 8.07
C LEU A 62 -3.62 -9.66 7.54
N ASN A 63 -2.35 -9.29 7.33
CA ASN A 63 -1.94 -7.98 6.84
C ASN A 63 -1.97 -7.90 5.29
N PHE A 64 -2.54 -6.80 4.80
CA PHE A 64 -2.61 -6.43 3.38
C PHE A 64 -1.36 -5.74 2.85
N LYS A 65 -0.70 -4.90 3.67
CA LYS A 65 0.41 -4.04 3.25
C LYS A 65 1.73 -4.81 3.27
N SER A 66 2.07 -5.46 2.16
CA SER A 66 3.28 -6.29 2.04
C SER A 66 4.57 -5.55 2.36
N GLU A 67 4.60 -4.26 2.05
CA GLU A 67 5.69 -3.35 2.31
C GLU A 67 5.93 -3.04 3.79
N LEU A 68 4.93 -3.28 4.65
CA LEU A 68 5.02 -3.05 6.11
C LEU A 68 5.17 -4.35 6.90
N SER A 69 5.65 -5.44 6.27
CA SER A 69 5.66 -6.76 6.92
C SER A 69 6.53 -6.80 8.17
N ALA A 70 7.71 -6.19 8.15
CA ALA A 70 8.62 -6.21 9.29
C ALA A 70 8.10 -5.35 10.45
N GLU A 71 7.45 -4.25 10.10
CA GLU A 71 6.85 -3.27 10.99
C GLU A 71 5.66 -3.89 11.75
N TRP A 72 4.81 -4.65 11.07
CA TRP A 72 3.71 -5.38 11.72
C TRP A 72 4.18 -6.52 12.62
N GLU A 73 5.31 -7.17 12.29
CA GLU A 73 5.94 -8.15 13.19
C GLU A 73 6.43 -7.47 14.48
N GLU A 74 7.00 -6.27 14.39
CA GLU A 74 7.39 -5.49 15.56
C GLU A 74 6.19 -5.11 16.43
N VAL A 75 5.11 -4.62 15.80
CA VAL A 75 3.84 -4.28 16.47
C VAL A 75 3.29 -5.48 17.24
N ALA A 76 3.26 -6.66 16.61
CA ALA A 76 2.78 -7.89 17.24
C ALA A 76 3.63 -8.30 18.46
N GLY A 77 4.95 -8.15 18.36
CA GLY A 77 5.87 -8.40 19.47
C GLY A 77 5.65 -7.45 20.66
N SER A 78 5.49 -6.15 20.38
CA SER A 78 5.23 -5.13 21.40
C SER A 78 3.88 -5.33 22.09
N PHE A 79 2.81 -5.57 21.32
CA PHE A 79 1.49 -5.88 21.88
C PHE A 79 1.52 -7.14 22.76
N THR A 80 2.15 -8.21 22.29
CA THR A 80 2.25 -9.48 23.05
C THR A 80 3.00 -9.26 24.37
N LYS A 81 4.08 -8.49 24.35
CA LYS A 81 4.89 -8.19 25.54
C LYS A 81 4.15 -7.33 26.56
N GLU A 82 3.36 -6.36 26.12
CA GLU A 82 2.65 -5.43 27.01
C GLU A 82 1.37 -6.03 27.60
N THR A 83 0.65 -6.85 26.81
CA THR A 83 -0.68 -7.34 27.19
C THR A 83 -0.69 -8.79 27.63
N GLY A 84 0.33 -9.58 27.26
CA GLY A 84 0.35 -11.03 27.44
C GLY A 84 -0.52 -11.81 26.45
N ILE A 85 -1.23 -11.14 25.53
CA ILE A 85 -2.06 -11.77 24.49
C ILE A 85 -1.18 -12.08 23.29
N ASN A 86 -1.13 -13.36 22.89
CA ASN A 86 -0.34 -13.76 21.73
C ASN A 86 -0.92 -13.15 20.44
N MET A 87 -0.06 -12.51 19.65
CA MET A 87 -0.40 -12.03 18.32
C MET A 87 0.49 -12.66 17.25
N LYS A 88 -0.14 -13.14 16.19
CA LYS A 88 0.50 -13.64 14.97
C LYS A 88 0.08 -12.74 13.81
N VAL A 89 1.06 -12.33 13.00
CA VAL A 89 0.82 -11.65 11.72
C VAL A 89 1.18 -12.59 10.58
N VAL A 90 0.32 -12.64 9.56
CA VAL A 90 0.69 -13.18 8.24
C VAL A 90 0.48 -12.05 7.25
N THR A 91 1.47 -11.83 6.40
CA THR A 91 1.42 -10.82 5.36
C THR A 91 1.22 -11.51 4.02
N ALA A 92 0.21 -11.08 3.26
CA ALA A 92 0.04 -11.56 1.89
C ALA A 92 1.12 -10.96 0.99
N GLY A 93 1.52 -11.68 -0.07
CA GLY A 93 2.37 -11.11 -1.10
C GLY A 93 1.62 -10.03 -1.90
N SER A 94 2.36 -9.07 -2.44
CA SER A 94 1.85 -8.00 -3.30
C SER A 94 0.89 -8.53 -4.38
N GLY A 95 -0.30 -7.95 -4.49
CA GLY A 95 -1.36 -8.36 -5.44
C GLY A 95 -2.04 -9.71 -5.14
N THR A 96 -1.68 -10.42 -4.07
CA THR A 96 -2.22 -11.78 -3.75
C THR A 96 -3.13 -11.82 -2.53
N TYR A 97 -3.50 -10.67 -1.97
CA TYR A 97 -4.23 -10.59 -0.71
C TYR A 97 -5.55 -11.35 -0.71
N GLU A 98 -6.45 -11.11 -1.68
CA GLU A 98 -7.76 -11.77 -1.73
C GLU A 98 -7.65 -13.30 -1.82
N GLN A 99 -6.67 -13.81 -2.59
CA GLN A 99 -6.41 -15.24 -2.69
C GLN A 99 -5.88 -15.81 -1.37
N THR A 100 -4.98 -15.08 -0.71
CA THR A 100 -4.43 -15.45 0.59
C THR A 100 -5.52 -15.46 1.65
N LEU A 101 -6.34 -14.41 1.73
CA LEU A 101 -7.46 -14.30 2.66
C LEU A 101 -8.44 -15.46 2.49
N LYS A 102 -8.82 -15.78 1.24
CA LYS A 102 -9.65 -16.96 0.93
C LYS A 102 -9.05 -18.26 1.48
N SER A 103 -7.76 -18.46 1.26
CA SER A 103 -7.03 -19.65 1.71
C SER A 103 -6.97 -19.71 3.24
N GLU A 104 -6.62 -18.61 3.91
CA GLU A 104 -6.51 -18.52 5.36
C GLU A 104 -7.87 -18.69 6.06
N LEU A 105 -8.96 -18.11 5.52
CA LEU A 105 -10.30 -18.28 6.05
C LEU A 105 -10.84 -19.72 5.92
N SER A 106 -10.27 -20.53 5.02
CA SER A 106 -10.65 -21.94 4.88
C SER A 106 -10.00 -22.87 5.93
N LYS A 107 -9.02 -22.37 6.69
CA LYS A 107 -8.30 -23.14 7.71
C LYS A 107 -9.12 -23.25 8.99
N LYS A 108 -8.80 -24.28 9.79
CA LYS A 108 -9.36 -24.43 11.14
C LYS A 108 -8.89 -23.30 12.07
N GLU A 109 -7.61 -22.91 11.94
CA GLU A 109 -7.01 -21.76 12.62
C GLU A 109 -6.99 -20.58 11.64
N MET A 110 -8.16 -19.98 11.43
CA MET A 110 -8.35 -18.85 10.53
C MET A 110 -7.97 -17.51 11.18
N PRO A 111 -7.71 -16.45 10.39
CA PRO A 111 -7.46 -15.11 10.92
C PRO A 111 -8.63 -14.63 11.79
N THR A 112 -8.31 -14.00 12.91
CA THR A 112 -9.30 -13.40 13.83
C THR A 112 -9.55 -11.93 13.47
N LEU A 113 -8.60 -11.33 12.74
CA LEU A 113 -8.60 -9.95 12.27
C LEU A 113 -8.07 -9.91 10.83
N PHE A 114 -8.75 -9.21 9.92
CA PHE A 114 -8.33 -9.11 8.54
C PHE A 114 -8.81 -7.81 7.87
N ASN A 115 -8.12 -7.40 6.82
CA ASN A 115 -8.51 -6.28 5.97
C ASN A 115 -9.64 -6.67 5.01
N VAL A 116 -10.56 -5.74 4.80
CA VAL A 116 -11.56 -5.75 3.75
C VAL A 116 -11.32 -4.54 2.85
N ASN A 117 -11.24 -4.76 1.54
CA ASN A 117 -10.93 -3.73 0.56
C ASN A 117 -12.20 -2.98 0.13
N GLY A 118 -12.63 -2.05 0.99
CA GLY A 118 -13.81 -1.21 0.74
C GLY A 118 -15.14 -1.98 0.62
N PRO A 119 -16.20 -1.31 0.13
CA PRO A 119 -17.54 -1.90 0.01
C PRO A 119 -17.61 -3.15 -0.88
N ILE A 120 -16.82 -3.21 -1.96
CA ILE A 120 -16.76 -4.38 -2.86
C ILE A 120 -16.14 -5.59 -2.15
N GLY A 121 -15.03 -5.39 -1.43
CA GLY A 121 -14.45 -6.43 -0.59
C GLY A 121 -15.43 -6.93 0.47
N TYR A 122 -16.19 -6.01 1.08
CA TYR A 122 -17.18 -6.38 2.09
C TYR A 122 -18.24 -7.33 1.55
N GLN A 123 -18.76 -7.12 0.32
CA GLN A 123 -19.75 -8.03 -0.26
C GLN A 123 -19.23 -9.48 -0.38
N THR A 124 -17.93 -9.63 -0.62
CA THR A 124 -17.27 -10.95 -0.71
C THR A 124 -17.11 -11.61 0.67
N TRP A 125 -16.81 -10.81 1.70
CA TRP A 125 -16.39 -11.31 3.01
C TRP A 125 -17.41 -11.12 4.15
N LYS A 126 -18.60 -10.55 3.88
CA LYS A 126 -19.60 -10.18 4.89
C LYS A 126 -19.97 -11.29 5.87
N ASP A 127 -20.03 -12.54 5.41
CA ASP A 127 -20.36 -13.69 6.26
C ASP A 127 -19.32 -13.96 7.36
N TYR A 128 -18.12 -13.40 7.21
CA TYR A 128 -17.03 -13.44 8.18
C TYR A 128 -16.90 -12.17 9.00
N CYS A 129 -17.66 -11.10 8.74
CA CYS A 129 -17.53 -9.86 9.49
C CYS A 129 -18.48 -9.78 10.68
N ALA A 130 -17.90 -9.56 11.87
CA ALA A 130 -18.66 -9.33 13.10
C ALA A 130 -19.28 -7.92 13.10
N ASP A 131 -20.43 -7.77 13.74
CA ASP A 131 -21.02 -6.45 13.99
C ASP A 131 -20.20 -5.74 15.09
N LEU A 132 -19.62 -4.60 14.73
CA LEU A 132 -18.76 -3.75 15.54
C LEU A 132 -19.45 -2.47 16.01
N LYS A 133 -20.77 -2.34 15.83
CA LYS A 133 -21.50 -1.10 16.19
C LYS A 133 -21.37 -0.70 17.66
N ASP A 134 -21.14 -1.67 18.55
CA ASP A 134 -20.98 -1.47 19.99
C ASP A 134 -19.50 -1.49 20.41
N SER A 135 -18.56 -1.53 19.45
CA SER A 135 -17.13 -1.57 19.73
C SER A 135 -16.56 -0.19 20.05
N GLN A 136 -15.53 -0.17 20.89
CA GLN A 136 -14.84 1.05 21.27
C GLN A 136 -14.17 1.75 20.07
N ILE A 137 -13.61 0.97 19.14
CA ILE A 137 -13.01 1.50 17.91
C ILE A 137 -14.04 2.20 17.03
N TYR A 138 -15.27 1.67 16.93
CA TYR A 138 -16.34 2.37 16.21
C TYR A 138 -16.71 3.66 16.93
N GLU A 139 -16.84 3.66 18.26
CA GLU A 139 -17.11 4.87 19.05
C GLU A 139 -16.08 5.98 18.80
N TRP A 140 -14.79 5.62 18.66
CA TRP A 140 -13.73 6.59 18.40
C TRP A 140 -13.66 7.13 16.99
N LEU A 141 -14.30 6.48 16.00
CA LEU A 141 -14.26 6.93 14.61
C LEU A 141 -14.79 8.36 14.47
N THR A 142 -13.99 9.24 13.86
CA THR A 142 -14.25 10.69 13.78
C THR A 142 -15.47 10.99 12.90
N ASP A 143 -15.61 10.26 11.81
CA ASP A 143 -16.77 10.30 10.92
C ASP A 143 -17.34 8.89 10.79
N LYS A 144 -18.57 8.71 11.30
CA LYS A 144 -19.25 7.40 11.30
C LYS A 144 -19.61 6.95 9.89
N ASP A 145 -19.83 7.88 8.97
CA ASP A 145 -20.26 7.58 7.60
C ASP A 145 -19.14 6.90 6.79
N MET A 146 -17.90 6.95 7.29
CA MET A 146 -16.79 6.24 6.68
C MET A 146 -16.82 4.73 6.96
N ALA A 147 -17.57 4.24 7.94
CA ALA A 147 -17.62 2.80 8.25
C ALA A 147 -18.48 2.03 7.22
N ILE A 148 -18.17 0.76 6.99
CA ILE A 148 -19.02 -0.09 6.15
C ILE A 148 -20.20 -0.59 6.98
N THR A 149 -21.39 -0.14 6.64
CA THR A 149 -22.65 -0.49 7.30
C THR A 149 -23.54 -1.36 6.42
N ASP A 150 -24.33 -2.24 7.03
CA ASP A 150 -25.39 -3.01 6.36
C ASP A 150 -26.59 -3.13 7.32
N GLY A 151 -27.73 -2.52 6.94
CA GLY A 151 -28.84 -2.31 7.85
C GLY A 151 -28.42 -1.47 9.07
N ASP A 152 -28.67 -2.00 10.27
CA ASP A 152 -28.31 -1.35 11.55
C ASP A 152 -26.93 -1.79 12.08
N GLY A 153 -26.18 -2.60 11.33
CA GLY A 153 -24.88 -3.15 11.73
C GLY A 153 -23.70 -2.38 11.13
N VAL A 154 -22.55 -2.45 11.82
CA VAL A 154 -21.27 -1.86 11.38
C VAL A 154 -20.26 -3.00 11.22
N TYR A 155 -19.78 -3.29 10.03
CA TYR A 155 -19.07 -4.55 9.76
C TYR A 155 -17.59 -4.41 9.46
N ALA A 156 -17.16 -3.22 9.04
CA ALA A 156 -15.74 -2.93 8.86
C ALA A 156 -15.46 -1.45 9.13
N ILE A 157 -14.34 -1.17 9.77
CA ILE A 157 -13.99 0.19 10.23
C ILE A 157 -12.73 0.64 9.50
N PRO A 158 -12.73 1.80 8.84
CA PRO A 158 -11.52 2.32 8.23
C PRO A 158 -10.49 2.62 9.33
N TYR A 159 -9.27 2.14 9.16
CA TYR A 159 -8.23 2.30 10.17
C TYR A 159 -7.04 3.17 9.70
N ALA A 160 -7.02 3.52 8.42
CA ALA A 160 -6.06 4.45 7.84
C ALA A 160 -6.76 5.30 6.78
N VAL A 161 -6.63 6.61 6.91
CA VAL A 161 -6.83 7.58 5.82
C VAL A 161 -5.47 7.87 5.24
N GLU A 162 -5.39 7.87 3.92
CA GLU A 162 -4.13 8.00 3.22
C GLU A 162 -4.31 8.89 2.00
N GLY A 163 -3.19 9.45 1.55
CA GLY A 163 -3.13 10.35 0.41
C GLY A 163 -1.99 9.99 -0.53
N TYR A 164 -2.22 10.13 -1.82
CA TYR A 164 -1.19 9.98 -2.83
C TYR A 164 -1.19 11.10 -3.86
N GLY A 165 -0.02 11.26 -4.46
CA GLY A 165 0.26 12.22 -5.50
C GLY A 165 1.60 11.89 -6.16
N ILE A 166 2.24 12.92 -6.71
CA ILE A 166 3.65 12.89 -7.09
C ILE A 166 4.46 13.34 -5.87
N ILE A 167 5.26 12.44 -5.30
CA ILE A 167 6.30 12.81 -4.35
C ILE A 167 7.48 13.37 -5.15
N TYR A 168 8.00 14.53 -4.75
CA TYR A 168 9.12 15.19 -5.41
C TYR A 168 10.23 15.60 -4.46
N ASN A 169 11.45 15.70 -5.00
CA ASN A 169 12.64 16.18 -4.31
C ASN A 169 12.80 17.69 -4.55
N ASP A 170 12.41 18.48 -3.55
CA ASP A 170 12.39 19.94 -3.58
C ASP A 170 13.78 20.56 -3.83
N ALA A 171 14.86 19.89 -3.41
CA ALA A 171 16.21 20.34 -3.70
C ALA A 171 16.54 20.23 -5.20
N ILE A 172 16.07 19.19 -5.90
CA ILE A 172 16.24 19.04 -7.35
C ILE A 172 15.35 20.04 -8.08
N MET A 173 14.11 20.25 -7.63
CA MET A 173 13.21 21.25 -8.22
C MET A 173 13.79 22.67 -8.12
N LYS A 174 14.34 23.05 -6.95
CA LYS A 174 15.03 24.34 -6.78
C LYS A 174 16.23 24.51 -7.72
N LYS A 175 17.00 23.44 -7.98
CA LYS A 175 18.09 23.47 -8.96
C LYS A 175 17.56 23.74 -10.37
N TYR A 176 16.47 23.06 -10.77
CA TYR A 176 15.82 23.32 -12.05
C TYR A 176 15.33 24.76 -12.18
N PHE A 177 14.64 25.29 -11.17
CA PHE A 177 14.15 26.67 -11.22
C PHE A 177 15.26 27.73 -11.25
N ALA A 178 16.48 27.37 -10.80
CA ALA A 178 17.65 28.23 -10.88
C ALA A 178 18.35 28.20 -12.26
N LEU A 179 17.98 27.30 -13.17
CA LEU A 179 18.55 27.26 -14.51
C LEU A 179 18.20 28.55 -15.28
N PRO A 180 19.17 29.16 -15.97
CA PRO A 180 18.96 30.42 -16.69
C PRO A 180 18.09 30.26 -17.94
N ASP A 181 18.00 29.05 -18.48
CA ASP A 181 17.36 28.69 -19.75
C ASP A 181 16.16 27.75 -19.59
N LYS A 182 15.62 27.61 -18.38
CA LYS A 182 14.38 26.84 -18.13
C LYS A 182 13.21 27.33 -19.00
N ALA A 183 12.34 26.41 -19.40
CA ALA A 183 11.22 26.67 -20.29
C ALA A 183 10.02 27.40 -19.66
N VAL A 184 10.00 27.56 -18.33
CA VAL A 184 8.87 28.13 -17.58
C VAL A 184 9.26 29.40 -16.80
N ASP A 185 8.31 30.31 -16.61
CA ASP A 185 8.48 31.56 -15.84
C ASP A 185 8.08 31.42 -14.34
N ILE A 186 7.97 30.19 -13.85
CA ILE A 186 7.70 29.89 -12.44
C ILE A 186 9.00 29.58 -11.68
N SER A 187 8.98 29.72 -10.36
CA SER A 187 10.14 29.55 -9.49
C SER A 187 9.94 28.59 -8.32
N ASP A 188 8.71 28.11 -8.12
CA ASP A 188 8.34 27.18 -7.05
C ASP A 188 7.40 26.08 -7.59
N THR A 189 7.57 24.85 -7.09
CA THR A 189 6.74 23.70 -7.47
C THR A 189 5.25 23.94 -7.19
N LYS A 190 4.89 24.77 -6.18
CA LYS A 190 3.51 25.15 -5.86
C LYS A 190 2.83 26.00 -6.94
N GLU A 191 3.59 26.55 -7.88
CA GLU A 191 3.06 27.26 -9.04
C GLU A 191 2.65 26.31 -10.18
N ILE A 192 3.03 25.03 -10.11
CA ILE A 192 2.54 23.98 -10.99
C ILE A 192 1.11 23.63 -10.55
N LYS A 193 0.11 24.11 -11.30
CA LYS A 193 -1.32 23.94 -10.98
C LYS A 193 -2.13 23.28 -12.09
N ASN A 194 -1.47 22.71 -13.09
CA ASN A 194 -2.12 22.03 -14.21
C ASN A 194 -1.12 21.15 -14.95
N PHE A 195 -1.65 20.26 -15.78
CA PHE A 195 -0.88 19.31 -16.55
C PHE A 195 0.02 19.98 -17.58
N ASP A 196 -0.41 21.06 -18.22
CA ASP A 196 0.41 21.75 -19.22
C ASP A 196 1.71 22.31 -18.60
N THR A 197 1.61 22.89 -17.40
CA THR A 197 2.77 23.38 -16.65
C THR A 197 3.62 22.22 -16.16
N LEU A 198 3.01 21.18 -15.58
CA LEU A 198 3.71 19.98 -15.13
C LEU A 198 4.49 19.32 -16.27
N LYS A 199 3.83 19.11 -17.41
CA LYS A 199 4.42 18.55 -18.63
C LYS A 199 5.58 19.40 -19.11
N THR A 200 5.42 20.73 -19.17
CA THR A 200 6.49 21.62 -19.61
C THR A 200 7.70 21.54 -18.69
N VAL A 201 7.49 21.55 -17.37
CA VAL A 201 8.56 21.39 -16.36
C VAL A 201 9.26 20.05 -16.53
N VAL A 202 8.51 18.95 -16.58
CA VAL A 202 9.06 17.60 -16.69
C VAL A 202 9.87 17.42 -17.99
N GLU A 203 9.29 17.76 -19.14
CA GLU A 203 9.97 17.59 -20.43
C GLU A 203 11.23 18.45 -20.55
N ASP A 204 11.26 19.60 -19.86
CA ASP A 204 12.42 20.48 -19.84
C ASP A 204 13.49 19.99 -18.85
N MET A 205 13.09 19.52 -17.66
CA MET A 205 13.99 18.84 -16.72
C MET A 205 14.65 17.61 -17.39
N THR A 206 13.92 16.86 -18.22
CA THR A 206 14.49 15.73 -18.98
C THR A 206 15.61 16.18 -19.93
N LYS A 207 15.48 17.34 -20.56
CA LYS A 207 16.54 17.92 -21.42
C LYS A 207 17.76 18.36 -20.60
N HIS A 208 17.53 18.80 -19.37
CA HIS A 208 18.54 19.26 -18.42
C HIS A 208 18.98 18.20 -17.39
N LYS A 209 18.66 16.92 -17.61
CA LYS A 209 18.91 15.88 -16.61
C LYS A 209 20.37 15.78 -16.17
N ASP A 210 21.31 16.00 -17.08
CA ASP A 210 22.75 16.00 -16.80
C ASP A 210 23.15 17.20 -15.91
N ASP A 211 22.56 18.38 -16.14
CA ASP A 211 22.78 19.58 -15.32
C ASP A 211 22.20 19.41 -13.90
N LEU A 212 21.08 18.68 -13.81
CA LEU A 212 20.39 18.38 -12.55
C LEU A 212 21.04 17.22 -11.78
N GLY A 213 21.82 16.38 -12.47
CA GLY A 213 22.45 15.19 -11.91
C GLY A 213 21.47 14.05 -11.66
N ILE A 214 20.45 13.90 -12.51
CA ILE A 214 19.41 12.86 -12.40
C ILE A 214 19.46 11.93 -13.61
N GLN A 215 19.03 10.68 -13.42
CA GLN A 215 18.93 9.66 -14.47
C GLN A 215 17.62 9.76 -15.25
N GLY A 216 16.56 10.24 -14.59
CA GLY A 216 15.27 10.57 -15.16
C GLY A 216 14.54 11.58 -14.27
N VAL A 217 13.48 12.21 -14.78
CA VAL A 217 12.64 13.07 -13.94
C VAL A 217 11.79 12.19 -13.03
N PHE A 218 11.22 11.12 -13.58
CA PHE A 218 10.48 10.13 -12.81
C PHE A 218 11.30 8.88 -12.48
N GLY A 219 11.03 8.27 -11.33
CA GLY A 219 11.43 6.89 -11.03
C GLY A 219 10.77 5.87 -11.97
N SER A 220 11.17 4.61 -11.80
CA SER A 220 10.65 3.49 -12.57
C SER A 220 9.15 3.34 -12.41
N THR A 221 8.45 3.31 -13.55
CA THR A 221 7.04 2.90 -13.59
C THR A 221 6.98 1.39 -13.33
N SER A 222 6.68 0.95 -12.12
CA SER A 222 6.79 -0.48 -11.75
C SER A 222 5.66 -1.32 -12.33
N PHE A 223 5.99 -2.43 -12.99
CA PHE A 223 5.03 -3.40 -13.56
C PHE A 223 5.42 -4.86 -13.30
N ALA A 224 6.39 -5.12 -12.40
CA ALA A 224 6.59 -6.48 -11.92
C ALA A 224 5.27 -7.07 -11.39
N PRO A 225 5.02 -8.39 -11.49
CA PRO A 225 3.75 -8.97 -11.10
C PRO A 225 3.33 -8.60 -9.66
N GLY A 226 2.17 -7.94 -9.52
CA GLY A 226 1.66 -7.41 -8.25
C GLY A 226 2.06 -5.96 -7.94
N GLU A 227 3.03 -5.39 -8.65
CA GLU A 227 3.66 -4.08 -8.37
C GLU A 227 3.11 -2.93 -9.24
N ASP A 228 2.03 -3.19 -9.97
CA ASP A 228 1.42 -2.28 -10.93
C ASP A 228 0.25 -1.45 -10.35
N TRP A 229 -0.11 -1.66 -9.08
CA TRP A 229 -1.23 -1.01 -8.39
C TRP A 229 -1.19 0.52 -8.45
N ARG A 230 0.00 1.13 -8.54
CA ARG A 230 0.15 2.59 -8.77
C ARG A 230 -0.55 3.05 -10.05
N TRP A 231 -0.61 2.21 -11.07
CA TRP A 231 -1.12 2.56 -12.40
C TRP A 231 -2.54 2.06 -12.60
N GLN A 232 -2.79 0.78 -12.29
CA GLN A 232 -4.09 0.14 -12.50
C GLN A 232 -5.10 0.38 -11.37
N THR A 233 -4.67 0.93 -10.23
CA THR A 233 -5.56 1.39 -9.15
C THR A 233 -5.44 2.92 -8.93
N HIS A 234 -4.29 3.43 -8.49
CA HIS A 234 -4.18 4.84 -8.08
C HIS A 234 -4.26 5.83 -9.25
N LEU A 235 -3.52 5.63 -10.33
CA LEU A 235 -3.59 6.54 -11.48
C LEU A 235 -4.94 6.40 -12.20
N MET A 236 -5.49 5.19 -12.28
CA MET A 236 -6.83 4.91 -12.82
C MET A 236 -7.96 5.56 -12.00
N ASN A 237 -7.71 5.93 -10.74
CA ASN A 237 -8.70 6.62 -9.91
C ASN A 237 -9.14 7.95 -10.52
N LEU A 238 -8.20 8.75 -11.02
CA LEU A 238 -8.46 10.09 -11.54
C LEU A 238 -9.52 10.10 -12.65
N PRO A 239 -9.39 9.34 -13.74
CA PRO A 239 -10.41 9.35 -14.79
C PRO A 239 -11.78 8.84 -14.30
N ILE A 240 -11.81 7.91 -13.34
CA ILE A 240 -13.07 7.43 -12.75
C ILE A 240 -13.72 8.50 -11.87
N TYR A 241 -12.93 9.16 -11.02
CA TYR A 241 -13.40 10.26 -10.17
C TYR A 241 -14.06 11.37 -10.97
N TYR A 242 -13.42 11.81 -12.06
CA TYR A 242 -14.00 12.85 -12.88
C TYR A 242 -15.26 12.39 -13.63
N GLU A 243 -15.32 11.12 -14.05
CA GLU A 243 -16.54 10.57 -14.66
C GLU A 243 -17.69 10.48 -13.65
N TYR A 244 -17.41 10.05 -12.42
CA TYR A 244 -18.39 9.97 -11.34
C TYR A 244 -18.90 11.35 -10.93
N LYS A 245 -17.99 12.31 -10.83
CA LYS A 245 -18.31 13.71 -10.54
C LYS A 245 -19.21 14.33 -11.61
N ASP A 246 -18.94 14.06 -12.89
CA ASP A 246 -19.75 14.60 -14.00
C ASP A 246 -21.13 13.95 -14.10
N ASP A 247 -21.21 12.66 -13.81
CA ASP A 247 -22.45 11.89 -13.84
C ASP A 247 -23.25 11.99 -12.51
N ASP A 248 -22.71 12.65 -11.47
CA ASP A 248 -23.29 12.80 -10.12
C ASP A 248 -23.61 11.44 -9.45
N VAL A 249 -22.63 10.54 -9.47
CA VAL A 249 -22.71 9.17 -8.93
C VAL A 249 -21.47 8.82 -8.12
N ASP A 250 -21.57 7.77 -7.31
CA ASP A 250 -20.47 7.21 -6.50
C ASP A 250 -20.07 5.79 -6.94
N ASN A 251 -20.79 5.19 -7.90
CA ASN A 251 -20.54 3.86 -8.44
C ASN A 251 -21.22 3.70 -9.82
N LEU A 252 -20.60 2.93 -10.72
CA LEU A 252 -21.14 2.59 -12.04
C LEU A 252 -21.01 1.10 -12.36
N ASP A 253 -22.07 0.51 -12.92
CA ASP A 253 -22.05 -0.84 -13.49
C ASP A 253 -21.30 -0.88 -14.83
N GLU A 254 -21.35 0.21 -15.59
CA GLU A 254 -20.64 0.40 -16.85
C GLU A 254 -20.01 1.79 -16.87
N ILE A 255 -18.73 1.86 -17.24
CA ILE A 255 -18.02 3.13 -17.45
C ILE A 255 -17.94 3.48 -18.94
N LYS A 256 -18.00 4.77 -19.25
CA LYS A 256 -17.68 5.34 -20.57
C LYS A 256 -16.17 5.49 -20.76
N PHE A 257 -15.43 5.58 -19.66
CA PHE A 257 -14.01 5.93 -19.61
C PHE A 257 -13.71 7.26 -20.33
N THR A 258 -14.56 8.26 -20.05
CA THR A 258 -14.59 9.57 -20.72
C THR A 258 -13.23 10.27 -20.64
N TYR A 259 -12.57 10.16 -19.49
CA TYR A 259 -11.29 10.79 -19.18
C TYR A 259 -10.05 9.94 -19.55
N ASN A 260 -10.19 8.94 -20.42
CA ASN A 260 -9.07 8.08 -20.81
C ASN A 260 -7.89 8.84 -21.43
N LYS A 261 -8.12 9.93 -22.19
CA LYS A 261 -7.02 10.70 -22.78
C LYS A 261 -6.26 11.49 -21.73
N ASN A 262 -6.92 11.97 -20.68
CA ASN A 262 -6.28 12.60 -19.52
C ASN A 262 -5.43 11.59 -18.73
N PHE A 263 -5.95 10.38 -18.52
CA PHE A 263 -5.19 9.27 -17.95
C PHE A 263 -3.96 8.91 -18.79
N LYS A 264 -4.11 8.83 -20.12
CA LYS A 264 -3.00 8.63 -21.07
C LYS A 264 -1.94 9.73 -20.95
N ASN A 265 -2.35 10.99 -20.88
CA ASN A 265 -1.45 12.14 -20.86
C ASN A 265 -0.42 12.02 -19.72
N ILE A 266 -0.89 11.76 -18.51
CA ILE A 266 -0.01 11.63 -17.35
C ILE A 266 0.77 10.30 -17.36
N PHE A 267 0.16 9.21 -17.83
CA PHE A 267 0.85 7.91 -17.93
C PHE A 267 2.01 7.96 -18.93
N ASP A 268 1.81 8.59 -20.09
CA ASP A 268 2.87 8.84 -21.07
C ASP A 268 3.95 9.76 -20.52
N LEU A 269 3.58 10.77 -19.72
CA LEU A 269 4.55 11.68 -19.11
C LEU A 269 5.48 10.92 -18.15
N TYR A 270 4.93 10.00 -17.33
CA TYR A 270 5.72 9.10 -16.48
C TYR A 270 6.65 8.21 -17.32
N LEU A 271 6.12 7.48 -18.30
CA LEU A 271 6.90 6.54 -19.11
C LEU A 271 8.03 7.22 -19.90
N ASN A 272 7.73 8.35 -20.54
CA ASN A 272 8.68 9.00 -21.46
C ASN A 272 9.78 9.81 -20.74
N ASN A 273 9.62 10.09 -19.45
CA ASN A 273 10.57 10.88 -18.65
C ASN A 273 11.09 10.10 -17.43
N SER A 274 10.96 8.76 -17.45
CA SER A 274 11.48 7.87 -16.42
C SER A 274 12.98 7.63 -16.56
N CYS A 275 13.63 7.24 -15.47
CA CYS A 275 14.98 6.67 -15.51
C CYS A 275 15.02 5.26 -16.15
N THR A 276 13.86 4.62 -16.35
CA THR A 276 13.73 3.31 -16.98
C THR A 276 12.98 3.42 -18.31
N GLU A 277 13.54 2.83 -19.36
CA GLU A 277 12.90 2.76 -20.67
C GLU A 277 11.54 2.02 -20.62
N PRO A 278 10.51 2.46 -21.37
CA PRO A 278 9.17 1.86 -21.32
C PRO A 278 9.13 0.34 -21.54
N THR A 279 10.04 -0.20 -22.36
CA THR A 279 10.11 -1.64 -22.62
C THR A 279 10.62 -2.48 -21.44
N MET A 280 11.22 -1.85 -20.43
CA MET A 280 11.86 -2.51 -19.28
C MET A 280 11.05 -2.42 -17.99
N VAL A 281 9.93 -1.68 -17.99
CA VAL A 281 9.09 -1.42 -16.81
C VAL A 281 8.50 -2.68 -16.18
N GLY A 282 8.25 -3.72 -16.97
CA GLY A 282 7.73 -5.02 -16.49
C GLY A 282 8.68 -5.79 -15.57
N ALA A 283 9.96 -5.40 -15.49
CA ALA A 283 10.93 -5.97 -14.57
C ALA A 283 11.13 -5.14 -13.30
N LYS A 284 10.48 -3.97 -13.20
CA LYS A 284 10.67 -3.02 -12.10
C LYS A 284 9.60 -3.19 -11.03
N ASN A 285 10.02 -3.16 -9.76
CA ASN A 285 9.12 -3.20 -8.59
C ASN A 285 9.03 -1.82 -7.91
N VAL A 286 8.12 -1.68 -6.93
CA VAL A 286 7.93 -0.42 -6.20
C VAL A 286 9.17 -0.06 -5.38
N GLU A 287 9.77 -1.01 -4.67
CA GLU A 287 10.96 -0.76 -3.84
C GLU A 287 12.12 -0.16 -4.64
N GLU A 288 12.38 -0.68 -5.84
CA GLU A 288 13.39 -0.13 -6.76
C GLU A 288 13.07 1.31 -7.15
N SER A 289 11.81 1.61 -7.48
CA SER A 289 11.38 2.99 -7.80
C SER A 289 11.55 3.94 -6.62
N MET A 290 11.33 3.47 -5.39
CA MET A 290 11.49 4.27 -4.17
C MET A 290 12.96 4.47 -3.83
N ALA A 291 13.80 3.46 -4.05
CA ALA A 291 15.24 3.56 -3.91
C ALA A 291 15.85 4.56 -4.90
N GLU A 292 15.42 4.54 -6.18
CA GLU A 292 15.84 5.52 -7.19
C GLU A 292 15.57 6.97 -6.71
N PHE A 293 14.43 7.22 -6.05
CA PHE A 293 14.13 8.52 -5.46
C PHE A 293 15.01 8.84 -4.25
N ALA A 294 15.12 7.90 -3.30
CA ALA A 294 15.91 8.08 -2.07
C ALA A 294 17.41 8.30 -2.34
N MET A 295 17.94 7.70 -3.41
CA MET A 295 19.32 7.89 -3.87
C MET A 295 19.52 9.21 -4.63
N GLY A 296 18.45 9.98 -4.87
CA GLY A 296 18.49 11.23 -5.61
C GLY A 296 18.70 11.06 -7.12
N ASP A 297 18.55 9.83 -7.64
CA ASP A 297 18.70 9.53 -9.06
C ASP A 297 17.53 10.08 -9.88
N VAL A 298 16.39 10.38 -9.24
CA VAL A 298 15.21 10.95 -9.90
C VAL A 298 14.61 12.09 -9.08
N ALA A 299 13.87 12.97 -9.75
CA ALA A 299 13.25 14.14 -9.13
C ALA A 299 11.87 13.83 -8.53
N MET A 300 11.14 12.88 -9.11
CA MET A 300 9.72 12.64 -8.85
C MET A 300 9.38 11.15 -8.87
N ILE A 301 8.38 10.74 -8.10
CA ILE A 301 7.78 9.40 -8.11
C ILE A 301 6.30 9.49 -7.74
N GLN A 302 5.44 8.68 -8.34
CA GLN A 302 4.08 8.54 -7.83
C GLN A 302 4.09 7.57 -6.65
N ASN A 303 3.62 8.00 -5.48
CA ASN A 303 3.32 7.12 -4.35
C ASN A 303 2.48 7.88 -3.30
N GLY A 304 2.07 7.21 -2.24
CA GLY A 304 1.38 7.83 -1.11
C GLY A 304 2.24 8.07 0.11
N ASN A 305 1.62 8.60 1.17
CA ASN A 305 2.30 8.94 2.42
C ASN A 305 2.96 7.74 3.10
N TRP A 306 2.43 6.52 2.88
CA TRP A 306 3.04 5.27 3.33
C TRP A 306 4.41 5.01 2.68
N GLY A 307 4.68 5.59 1.49
CA GLY A 307 5.97 5.49 0.83
C GLY A 307 7.12 6.13 1.61
N TRP A 308 6.83 6.95 2.62
CA TRP A 308 7.84 7.45 3.57
C TRP A 308 8.67 6.33 4.17
N ALA A 309 8.00 5.23 4.59
CA ALA A 309 8.65 4.10 5.25
C ALA A 309 9.75 3.45 4.39
N MET A 310 9.59 3.51 3.06
CA MET A 310 10.54 2.98 2.08
C MET A 310 11.73 3.92 1.79
N ILE A 311 11.69 5.16 2.28
CA ILE A 311 12.72 6.19 2.00
C ILE A 311 13.56 6.49 3.25
N TYR A 312 12.91 6.76 4.39
CA TYR A 312 13.55 7.43 5.51
C TYR A 312 14.73 6.65 6.13
N ASP A 313 14.60 5.32 6.22
CA ASP A 313 15.61 4.43 6.79
C ASP A 313 16.37 3.62 5.72
N LEU A 314 16.20 3.97 4.44
CA LEU A 314 16.92 3.30 3.36
C LEU A 314 18.42 3.64 3.45
N ASP A 315 19.27 2.61 3.50
CA ASP A 315 20.72 2.80 3.47
C ASP A 315 21.14 3.53 2.18
N GLY A 316 21.91 4.61 2.33
CA GLY A 316 22.32 5.46 1.22
C GLY A 316 21.30 6.52 0.79
N ASN A 317 20.18 6.71 1.51
CA ASN A 317 19.28 7.84 1.28
C ASN A 317 20.04 9.18 1.39
N VAL A 318 19.92 10.03 0.36
CA VAL A 318 20.54 11.36 0.27
C VAL A 318 19.51 12.49 0.29
N VAL A 319 18.22 12.18 0.20
CA VAL A 319 17.15 13.17 0.18
C VAL A 319 16.82 13.55 1.62
N LYS A 320 16.80 14.86 1.89
CA LYS A 320 16.43 15.36 3.21
C LYS A 320 14.92 15.28 3.39
N GLU A 321 14.51 15.00 4.61
CA GLU A 321 13.10 14.99 5.03
C GLU A 321 12.33 16.23 4.57
N ASP A 322 12.84 17.44 4.85
CA ASP A 322 12.24 18.71 4.44
C ASP A 322 12.16 18.94 2.91
N ASP A 323 12.90 18.15 2.13
CA ASP A 323 12.90 18.22 0.67
C ASP A 323 11.97 17.16 0.03
N ILE A 324 11.29 16.31 0.82
CA ILE A 324 10.35 15.30 0.33
C ILE A 324 8.93 15.86 0.45
N LYS A 325 8.30 16.13 -0.70
CA LYS A 325 7.03 16.87 -0.73
C LYS A 325 6.03 16.29 -1.72
N PHE A 326 4.77 16.67 -1.57
CA PHE A 326 3.70 16.28 -2.49
C PHE A 326 3.32 17.34 -3.52
N LEU A 327 3.04 16.86 -4.73
CA LEU A 327 2.39 17.56 -5.82
C LEU A 327 1.15 16.76 -6.27
N PRO A 328 -0.01 17.40 -6.53
CA PRO A 328 -1.16 16.73 -7.13
C PRO A 328 -0.85 16.11 -8.50
N ILE A 329 -1.56 15.05 -8.83
CA ILE A 329 -1.48 14.43 -10.16
C ILE A 329 -2.41 15.19 -11.09
N TYR A 330 -1.86 16.15 -11.84
CA TYR A 330 -2.58 16.85 -12.89
C TYR A 330 -2.64 16.02 -14.17
N THR A 331 -3.77 16.03 -14.87
CA THR A 331 -4.04 15.16 -16.03
C THR A 331 -4.58 15.93 -17.24
N GLY A 332 -4.82 17.23 -17.10
CA GLY A 332 -5.31 18.14 -18.15
C GLY A 332 -6.84 18.24 -18.18
N VAL A 333 -7.51 17.93 -17.08
CA VAL A 333 -8.97 18.04 -16.96
C VAL A 333 -9.37 19.47 -16.60
N GLU A 334 -10.56 19.90 -17.01
CA GLU A 334 -11.05 21.24 -16.71
C GLU A 334 -11.26 21.41 -15.19
N GLY A 335 -10.75 22.51 -14.62
CA GLY A 335 -10.87 22.82 -13.20
C GLY A 335 -9.79 22.20 -12.31
N GLU A 336 -8.82 21.48 -12.87
CA GLU A 336 -7.75 20.83 -12.11
C GLU A 336 -6.86 21.80 -11.33
N GLU A 337 -6.90 23.11 -11.63
CA GLU A 337 -6.15 24.12 -10.87
C GLU A 337 -6.59 24.30 -9.42
N LYS A 338 -7.74 23.72 -9.06
CA LYS A 338 -8.24 23.60 -7.69
C LYS A 338 -8.18 22.16 -7.17
N GLN A 339 -7.55 21.24 -7.89
CA GLN A 339 -7.38 19.87 -7.45
C GLN A 339 -6.27 19.78 -6.39
N GLY A 340 -6.57 19.15 -5.26
CA GLY A 340 -5.60 18.72 -4.25
C GLY A 340 -5.09 17.30 -4.51
N LEU A 341 -4.62 16.65 -3.45
CA LEU A 341 -4.17 15.25 -3.52
C LEU A 341 -5.36 14.28 -3.65
N CYS A 342 -5.04 13.07 -4.07
CA CYS A 342 -5.98 11.97 -3.98
C CYS A 342 -5.98 11.44 -2.55
N VAL A 343 -7.07 11.60 -1.79
CA VAL A 343 -7.15 11.19 -0.38
C VAL A 343 -8.39 10.33 -0.16
N GLY A 344 -8.24 9.28 0.64
CA GLY A 344 -9.33 8.35 0.92
C GLY A 344 -8.86 7.15 1.73
N THR A 345 -9.61 6.07 1.64
CA THR A 345 -9.26 4.80 2.27
C THR A 345 -9.82 3.62 1.48
N GLU A 346 -9.03 2.56 1.35
CA GLU A 346 -9.50 1.21 1.01
C GLU A 346 -9.26 0.22 2.15
N ASN A 347 -8.73 0.71 3.27
CA ASN A 347 -8.17 -0.10 4.36
C ASN A 347 -9.16 -0.18 5.52
N TYR A 348 -10.04 -1.18 5.45
CA TYR A 348 -11.05 -1.43 6.48
C TYR A 348 -10.70 -2.66 7.28
N ILE A 349 -10.71 -2.54 8.61
CA ILE A 349 -10.46 -3.65 9.50
C ILE A 349 -11.77 -4.36 9.84
N CYS A 350 -11.75 -5.69 9.79
CA CYS A 350 -12.87 -6.55 10.13
C CYS A 350 -12.42 -7.59 11.17
N VAL A 351 -13.26 -7.78 12.21
CA VAL A 351 -13.10 -8.86 13.20
C VAL A 351 -13.87 -10.08 12.71
N ASN A 352 -13.23 -11.24 12.71
CA ASN A 352 -13.82 -12.46 12.16
C ASN A 352 -14.95 -13.02 13.04
N SER A 353 -16.19 -12.98 12.55
CA SER A 353 -17.39 -13.50 13.22
C SER A 353 -17.37 -15.02 13.43
N LYS A 354 -16.51 -15.75 12.71
CA LYS A 354 -16.31 -17.20 12.84
C LYS A 354 -15.22 -17.58 13.86
N ALA A 355 -14.41 -16.62 14.32
CA ALA A 355 -13.48 -16.85 15.42
C ALA A 355 -14.25 -17.08 16.74
N ASN A 356 -13.64 -17.75 17.72
CA ASN A 356 -14.27 -17.92 19.03
C ASN A 356 -14.35 -16.57 19.78
N GLU A 357 -15.18 -16.50 20.82
CA GLU A 357 -15.45 -15.25 21.54
C GLU A 357 -14.20 -14.67 22.21
N ALA A 358 -13.28 -15.52 22.70
CA ALA A 358 -12.04 -15.08 23.33
C ALA A 358 -11.11 -14.40 22.31
N ASP A 359 -10.95 -14.99 21.12
CA ASP A 359 -10.16 -14.45 20.01
C ASP A 359 -10.76 -13.15 19.43
N GLN A 360 -12.09 -13.05 19.34
CA GLN A 360 -12.75 -11.80 18.92
C GLN A 360 -12.48 -10.68 19.92
N LYS A 361 -12.58 -10.96 21.23
CA LYS A 361 -12.24 -9.99 22.28
C LYS A 361 -10.76 -9.62 22.28
N ALA A 362 -9.86 -10.59 22.07
CA ALA A 362 -8.43 -10.34 21.92
C ALA A 362 -8.14 -9.41 20.75
N SER A 363 -8.82 -9.62 19.61
CA SER A 363 -8.68 -8.80 18.41
C SER A 363 -9.17 -7.37 18.64
N GLN A 364 -10.30 -7.18 19.33
CA GLN A 364 -10.78 -5.85 19.71
C GLN A 364 -9.82 -5.17 20.71
N LYS A 365 -9.28 -5.89 21.69
CA LYS A 365 -8.24 -5.37 22.60
C LYS A 365 -6.98 -4.92 21.86
N PHE A 366 -6.57 -5.63 20.81
CA PHE A 366 -5.47 -5.21 19.97
C PHE A 366 -5.77 -3.89 19.25
N LEU A 367 -6.96 -3.76 18.66
CA LEU A 367 -7.40 -2.51 18.02
C LEU A 367 -7.44 -1.34 19.02
N GLU A 368 -7.96 -1.59 20.22
CA GLU A 368 -7.97 -0.59 21.30
C GLU A 368 -6.57 -0.18 21.71
N TRP A 369 -5.65 -1.14 21.87
CA TRP A 369 -4.26 -0.87 22.17
C TRP A 369 -3.59 -0.07 21.04
N LEU A 370 -3.79 -0.47 19.79
CA LEU A 370 -3.15 0.16 18.63
C LEU A 370 -3.57 1.62 18.48
N PHE A 371 -4.85 1.94 18.68
CA PHE A 371 -5.38 3.28 18.42
C PHE A 371 -5.55 4.16 19.65
N ASN A 372 -5.29 3.67 20.87
CA ASN A 372 -5.50 4.46 22.08
C ASN A 372 -4.40 4.33 23.14
N SER A 373 -3.45 3.40 23.02
CA SER A 373 -2.28 3.35 23.91
C SER A 373 -1.13 4.23 23.41
N ASP A 374 -0.28 4.70 24.31
CA ASP A 374 0.92 5.47 23.95
C ASP A 374 1.82 4.69 22.97
N SER A 375 2.05 3.39 23.24
CA SER A 375 2.86 2.52 22.39
C SER A 375 2.22 2.30 21.01
N GLY A 376 0.92 1.97 20.98
CA GLY A 376 0.18 1.75 19.74
C GLY A 376 0.13 2.99 18.86
N LYS A 377 -0.23 4.15 19.44
CA LYS A 377 -0.24 5.43 18.75
C LYS A 377 1.14 5.80 18.20
N ALA A 378 2.22 5.52 18.93
CA ALA A 378 3.58 5.76 18.45
C ALA A 378 3.91 4.92 17.20
N TYR A 379 3.41 3.68 17.08
CA TYR A 379 3.53 2.90 15.85
C TYR A 379 2.74 3.49 14.69
N CYS A 380 1.49 3.91 14.92
CA CYS A 380 0.68 4.58 13.91
C CYS A 380 1.35 5.87 13.40
N ASN A 381 1.87 6.69 14.32
CA ASN A 381 2.47 7.99 14.04
C ASN A 381 3.88 7.91 13.45
N GLY A 382 4.64 6.90 13.82
CA GLY A 382 5.98 6.71 13.30
C GLY A 382 5.97 5.79 12.10
N ILE A 383 6.34 4.55 12.39
CA ILE A 383 6.79 3.56 11.41
C ILE A 383 5.67 3.16 10.42
N LEU A 384 4.43 3.05 10.87
CA LEU A 384 3.34 2.65 9.99
C LEU A 384 2.87 3.79 9.06
N GLY A 385 3.18 5.05 9.41
CA GLY A 385 2.90 6.23 8.59
C GLY A 385 1.42 6.42 8.21
N MET A 386 0.51 5.78 8.95
CA MET A 386 -0.94 5.83 8.71
C MET A 386 -1.55 7.04 9.40
N ILE A 387 -2.68 7.53 8.90
CA ILE A 387 -3.46 8.58 9.56
C ILE A 387 -4.75 7.94 10.08
N PRO A 388 -4.80 7.57 11.37
CA PRO A 388 -5.95 6.86 11.89
C PRO A 388 -7.13 7.85 12.01
N PRO A 389 -8.33 7.53 11.48
CA PRO A 389 -9.49 8.43 11.52
C PRO A 389 -10.18 8.44 12.90
N PHE A 390 -9.43 8.36 14.01
CA PHE A 390 -9.98 8.21 15.35
C PHE A 390 -9.77 9.46 16.21
N THR A 391 -10.81 9.83 16.96
CA THR A 391 -10.82 10.92 17.94
C THR A 391 -9.82 10.74 19.08
N THR A 392 -9.24 9.55 19.22
CA THR A 392 -8.16 9.28 20.17
C THR A 392 -6.85 9.96 19.78
N PHE A 393 -6.64 10.35 18.52
CA PHE A 393 -5.44 11.04 18.06
C PHE A 393 -5.64 12.57 18.12
N GLY A 394 -4.90 13.25 18.98
CA GLY A 394 -4.81 14.72 19.00
C GLY A 394 -4.13 15.29 17.74
N GLU A 395 -4.24 16.59 17.52
CA GLU A 395 -3.55 17.28 16.41
C GLU A 395 -2.01 17.18 16.53
N ASP A 396 -1.50 17.19 17.76
CA ASP A 396 -0.08 17.03 18.11
C ASP A 396 0.38 15.57 18.16
N GLU A 397 -0.57 14.63 18.09
CA GLU A 397 -0.32 13.20 17.98
C GLU A 397 -0.48 12.71 16.53
N ARG A 398 -0.31 13.58 15.53
CA ARG A 398 -0.27 13.16 14.12
C ARG A 398 1.15 12.75 13.71
N PRO A 399 1.32 11.86 12.71
CA PRO A 399 2.64 11.47 12.22
C PRO A 399 3.55 12.67 11.90
N ASP A 400 4.75 12.70 12.48
CA ASP A 400 5.82 13.66 12.15
C ASP A 400 6.59 13.15 10.93
N ASN A 401 5.87 12.97 9.82
CA ASN A 401 6.37 12.55 8.52
C ASN A 401 6.02 13.67 7.53
N PRO A 402 6.98 14.17 6.72
CA PRO A 402 6.76 15.29 5.81
C PRO A 402 5.60 15.06 4.83
N LEU A 403 5.39 13.83 4.35
CA LEU A 403 4.30 13.49 3.44
C LEU A 403 2.93 13.57 4.11
N VAL A 404 2.83 13.18 5.38
CA VAL A 404 1.57 13.33 6.15
C VAL A 404 1.27 14.81 6.41
N GLN A 405 2.29 15.59 6.77
CA GLN A 405 2.13 17.03 7.01
C GLN A 405 1.73 17.79 5.73
N ASP A 406 2.34 17.46 4.58
CA ASP A 406 1.94 18.01 3.29
C ASP A 406 0.51 17.59 2.93
N MET A 407 0.16 16.32 3.10
CA MET A 407 -1.19 15.83 2.81
C MET A 407 -2.24 16.54 3.66
N LEU A 408 -2.00 16.74 4.96
CA LEU A 408 -2.87 17.52 5.84
C LEU A 408 -2.95 18.99 5.41
N THR A 409 -1.86 19.56 4.90
CA THR A 409 -1.86 20.93 4.36
C THR A 409 -2.79 21.03 3.15
N TYR A 410 -2.74 20.07 2.22
CA TYR A 410 -3.66 20.02 1.08
C TYR A 410 -5.12 19.82 1.51
N MET A 411 -5.38 18.93 2.48
CA MET A 411 -6.74 18.68 2.97
C MET A 411 -7.36 19.88 3.70
N ASN A 412 -6.56 20.72 4.34
CA ASN A 412 -7.03 21.89 5.10
C ASN A 412 -7.06 23.18 4.26
N ASP A 413 -6.73 23.12 2.96
CA ASP A 413 -6.83 24.27 2.07
C ASP A 413 -8.22 24.32 1.41
N ASP A 414 -9.11 25.15 1.96
CA ASP A 414 -10.49 25.34 1.48
C ASP A 414 -10.57 25.84 0.01
N SER A 415 -9.46 26.26 -0.59
CA SER A 415 -9.41 26.64 -2.01
C SER A 415 -9.28 25.44 -2.95
N LEU A 416 -8.97 24.26 -2.41
CA LEU A 416 -8.77 23.01 -3.13
C LEU A 416 -9.90 22.02 -2.86
N TYR A 417 -10.13 21.11 -3.80
CA TYR A 417 -10.95 19.91 -3.59
C TYR A 417 -10.08 18.66 -3.59
N THR A 418 -10.41 17.72 -2.71
CA THR A 418 -9.80 16.39 -2.67
C THR A 418 -10.34 15.52 -3.81
N VAL A 419 -9.46 14.72 -4.40
CA VAL A 419 -9.86 13.61 -5.29
C VAL A 419 -10.09 12.37 -4.42
N ASN A 420 -11.35 11.94 -4.29
CA ASN A 420 -11.69 10.79 -3.45
C ASN A 420 -11.21 9.47 -4.10
N TRP A 421 -11.00 8.43 -3.29
CA TRP A 421 -10.57 7.11 -3.76
C TRP A 421 -11.76 6.26 -4.23
N ASP A 422 -12.23 6.51 -5.46
CA ASP A 422 -13.33 5.76 -6.06
C ASP A 422 -12.95 4.33 -6.46
N PHE A 423 -11.66 3.99 -6.42
CA PHE A 423 -11.21 2.61 -6.65
C PHE A 423 -11.69 1.58 -5.62
N ALA A 424 -12.23 2.01 -4.48
CA ALA A 424 -12.97 1.14 -3.57
C ALA A 424 -14.23 0.53 -4.23
N THR A 425 -14.67 1.10 -5.36
CA THR A 425 -15.80 0.62 -6.17
C THR A 425 -15.38 -0.14 -7.41
N PHE A 426 -14.07 -0.29 -7.68
CA PHE A 426 -13.62 -1.03 -8.86
C PHE A 426 -14.14 -2.46 -8.83
N PRO A 427 -14.50 -3.04 -10.00
CA PRO A 427 -15.27 -4.28 -10.04
C PRO A 427 -14.64 -5.45 -9.29
N SER A 428 -13.35 -5.70 -9.48
CA SER A 428 -12.67 -6.84 -8.87
C SER A 428 -11.15 -6.70 -8.92
N GLN A 429 -10.45 -7.57 -8.20
CA GLN A 429 -9.00 -7.72 -8.37
C GLN A 429 -8.64 -8.23 -9.77
N GLU A 430 -9.52 -8.99 -10.43
CA GLU A 430 -9.27 -9.46 -11.79
C GLU A 430 -9.33 -8.31 -12.80
N PHE A 431 -10.30 -7.40 -12.68
CA PHE A 431 -10.33 -6.16 -13.47
C PHE A 431 -9.01 -5.39 -13.35
N LYS A 432 -8.55 -5.21 -12.10
CA LYS A 432 -7.29 -4.57 -11.75
C LYS A 432 -6.09 -5.24 -12.46
N ASN A 433 -5.98 -6.57 -12.37
CA ASN A 433 -4.93 -7.36 -13.02
C ASN A 433 -4.97 -7.25 -14.57
N GLN A 434 -6.16 -7.26 -15.15
CA GLN A 434 -6.36 -7.12 -16.60
C GLN A 434 -5.94 -5.73 -17.09
N LEU A 435 -6.37 -4.67 -16.41
CA LEU A 435 -5.95 -3.30 -16.71
C LEU A 435 -4.43 -3.15 -16.60
N GLY A 436 -3.83 -3.69 -15.55
CA GLY A 436 -2.37 -3.73 -15.38
C GLY A 436 -1.65 -4.36 -16.57
N SER A 437 -2.16 -5.50 -17.04
CA SER A 437 -1.63 -6.19 -18.22
C SER A 437 -1.78 -5.34 -19.50
N TYR A 438 -2.92 -4.68 -19.71
CA TYR A 438 -3.14 -3.82 -20.87
C TYR A 438 -2.21 -2.61 -20.87
N LEU A 439 -1.98 -2.00 -19.70
CA LEU A 439 -1.06 -0.87 -19.54
C LEU A 439 0.39 -1.29 -19.77
N LEU A 440 0.79 -2.47 -19.32
CA LEU A 440 2.13 -3.01 -19.59
C LEU A 440 2.33 -3.28 -21.09
N GLU A 441 1.38 -3.92 -21.75
CA GLU A 441 1.44 -4.15 -23.21
C GLU A 441 1.50 -2.83 -23.99
N TYR A 442 0.77 -1.79 -23.54
CA TYR A 442 0.87 -0.45 -24.13
C TYR A 442 2.25 0.18 -23.90
N ALA A 443 2.78 0.12 -22.67
CA ALA A 443 4.11 0.65 -22.34
C ALA A 443 5.22 -0.03 -23.16
N GLN A 444 5.06 -1.32 -23.47
CA GLN A 444 5.98 -2.10 -24.30
C GLN A 444 5.75 -1.91 -25.81
N GLY A 445 4.72 -1.17 -26.21
CA GLY A 445 4.37 -0.91 -27.60
C GLY A 445 3.72 -2.10 -28.33
N SER A 446 3.22 -3.10 -27.60
CA SER A 446 2.49 -4.24 -28.17
C SER A 446 0.97 -4.06 -28.19
N MET A 447 0.43 -3.03 -27.52
CA MET A 447 -0.97 -2.66 -27.57
C MET A 447 -1.11 -1.16 -27.87
N GLU A 448 -2.04 -0.80 -28.76
CA GLU A 448 -2.40 0.60 -29.01
C GLU A 448 -3.34 1.13 -27.92
N TRP A 449 -3.28 2.42 -27.62
CA TRP A 449 -4.10 3.00 -26.54
C TRP A 449 -5.60 2.78 -26.71
N ASP A 450 -6.11 2.87 -27.93
CA ASP A 450 -7.55 2.71 -28.17
C ASP A 450 -8.01 1.26 -27.88
N ASP A 451 -7.11 0.27 -27.99
CA ASP A 451 -7.37 -1.10 -27.56
C ASP A 451 -7.37 -1.23 -26.03
N VAL A 452 -6.47 -0.52 -25.32
CA VAL A 452 -6.49 -0.41 -23.85
C VAL A 452 -7.87 0.09 -23.41
N VAL A 453 -8.32 1.22 -23.95
CA VAL A 453 -9.61 1.85 -23.60
C VAL A 453 -10.76 0.87 -23.80
N LYS A 454 -10.85 0.25 -24.97
CA LYS A 454 -11.92 -0.70 -25.28
C LYS A 454 -11.92 -1.88 -24.31
N LYS A 455 -10.76 -2.49 -24.07
CA LYS A 455 -10.63 -3.64 -23.18
C LYS A 455 -10.94 -3.29 -21.73
N THR A 456 -10.56 -2.10 -21.26
CA THR A 456 -10.91 -1.62 -19.92
C THR A 456 -12.42 -1.49 -19.75
N ILE A 457 -13.13 -0.89 -20.70
CA ILE A 457 -14.59 -0.75 -20.66
C ILE A 457 -15.27 -2.13 -20.66
N ASP A 458 -14.88 -3.00 -21.60
CA ASP A 458 -15.45 -4.35 -21.72
C ASP A 458 -15.21 -5.19 -20.45
N CYS A 459 -14.00 -5.09 -19.87
CA CYS A 459 -13.64 -5.81 -18.65
C CYS A 459 -14.40 -5.27 -17.43
N TRP A 460 -14.56 -3.94 -17.30
CA TRP A 460 -15.32 -3.34 -16.21
C TRP A 460 -16.76 -3.87 -16.17
N ALA A 461 -17.46 -3.80 -17.30
CA ALA A 461 -18.85 -4.25 -17.42
C ALA A 461 -18.98 -5.76 -17.13
N SER A 462 -18.05 -6.57 -17.65
CA SER A 462 -18.03 -8.02 -17.42
C SER A 462 -17.88 -8.35 -15.93
N GLU A 463 -16.93 -7.71 -15.24
CA GLU A 463 -16.66 -8.00 -13.84
C GLU A 463 -17.77 -7.49 -12.90
N LYS A 464 -18.39 -6.33 -13.18
CA LYS A 464 -19.56 -5.85 -12.42
C LYS A 464 -20.74 -6.82 -12.51
N ALA A 465 -20.98 -7.39 -13.70
CA ALA A 465 -22.04 -8.36 -13.91
C ALA A 465 -21.85 -9.68 -13.12
N LEU A 466 -20.62 -10.01 -12.69
CA LEU A 466 -20.33 -11.17 -11.84
C LEU A 466 -20.64 -10.92 -10.36
N ILE A 467 -20.55 -9.66 -9.89
CA ILE A 467 -20.85 -9.29 -8.48
C ILE A 467 -22.36 -9.26 -8.22
N ALA A 468 -23.15 -8.90 -9.23
CA ALA A 468 -24.61 -8.77 -9.12
C ALA A 468 -25.37 -10.11 -9.05
N GLN A 469 -24.66 -11.25 -9.09
CA GLN A 469 -25.21 -12.62 -9.04
C GLN A 469 -25.00 -13.22 -7.66
#